data_AF-A0A3M1WXD6-F1
#
_entry.id   AF-A0A3M1WXD6-F1
#
_cell.length_a   1.000
_cell.length_b   1.000
_cell.length_c   1.000
_cell.angle_alpha   90.00
_cell.angle_beta   90.00
_cell.angle_gamma   90.00
#
_symmetry.space_group_name_H-M   'P 1'
#
loop_
_entity.id
_entity.type
_entity.pdbx_description
1 polymer ?
#
loop_
_entity_poly.entity_id
_entity_poly.type
_entity_poly.pdbx_seq_one_letter_code
_entity_poly.pdbx_strand_id
1 'polypeptide(L)'
;MNRSLFLVVLLGLMACQPAADGLAITLRLPDTLARPLDGRLILLIATDDRTEPRFQLSDGPETAQAFGLDVEGLAPGAAATFDASVFG
;
A
#
# COMPACT_ATOMS: atom_id res chain seq x y z
N MET A 1 42.56 -23.67 0.85
CA MET A 1 41.56 -22.61 0.64
C MET A 1 40.28 -23.06 1.34
N ASN A 2 39.93 -22.38 2.43
CA ASN A 2 39.17 -22.98 3.53
C ASN A 2 37.66 -22.97 3.20
N ARG A 3 37.07 -24.15 2.97
CA ARG A 3 35.64 -24.30 2.61
C ARG A 3 34.69 -23.64 3.62
N SER A 4 35.05 -23.61 4.91
CA SER A 4 34.28 -22.90 5.94
C SER A 4 34.34 -21.37 5.80
N LEU A 5 35.42 -20.80 5.26
CA LEU A 5 35.51 -19.36 5.01
C LEU A 5 34.54 -18.95 3.88
N PHE A 6 34.39 -19.80 2.86
CA PHE A 6 33.44 -19.57 1.77
C PHE A 6 31.98 -19.64 2.25
N LEU A 7 31.67 -20.56 3.18
CA LEU A 7 30.33 -20.72 3.75
C LEU A 7 29.90 -19.53 4.61
N VAL A 8 30.83 -18.94 5.39
CA VAL A 8 30.56 -17.78 6.25
C VAL A 8 30.35 -16.50 5.42
N VAL A 9 31.11 -16.32 4.35
CA VAL A 9 30.94 -15.19 3.42
C VAL A 9 29.59 -15.26 2.69
N LEU A 10 29.17 -16.46 2.29
CA LEU A 10 27.87 -16.67 1.63
C LEU A 10 26.69 -16.42 2.59
N LEU A 11 26.83 -16.75 3.87
CA LEU A 11 25.79 -16.51 4.88
C LEU A 11 25.64 -15.02 5.22
N GLY A 12 26.73 -14.24 5.19
CA GLY A 12 26.70 -12.80 5.46
C GLY A 12 26.02 -11.97 4.37
N LEU A 13 26.04 -12.43 3.12
CA LEU A 13 25.40 -11.75 1.99
C LEU A 13 23.85 -11.86 1.99
N MET A 14 23.28 -12.82 2.72
CA MET A 14 21.82 -13.00 2.86
C MET A 14 21.19 -12.18 3.99
N ALA A 15 21.99 -11.54 4.84
CA ALA A 15 21.49 -10.80 6.01
C ALA A 15 21.06 -9.35 5.71
N CYS A 16 21.36 -8.85 4.51
CA CYS A 16 20.95 -7.51 4.09
C CYS A 16 19.60 -7.58 3.37
N GLN A 17 18.52 -7.78 4.13
CA GLN A 17 17.18 -7.52 3.61
C GLN A 17 16.89 -6.04 3.86
N PRO A 18 16.66 -5.22 2.80
CA PRO A 18 16.20 -3.86 3.02
C PRO A 18 14.86 -3.93 3.75
N ALA A 19 14.79 -3.33 4.93
CA ALA A 19 13.51 -3.11 5.59
C ALA A 19 12.66 -2.24 4.65
N ALA A 20 11.44 -2.68 4.36
CA ALA A 20 10.47 -1.86 3.65
C ALA A 20 9.98 -0.77 4.61
N ASP A 21 10.81 0.23 4.89
CA ASP A 21 10.58 1.31 5.86
C ASP A 21 9.63 2.41 5.32
N GLY A 22 8.66 2.02 4.49
CA GLY A 22 7.67 2.90 3.88
C GLY A 22 6.30 2.76 4.53
N LEU A 23 5.57 3.87 4.69
CA LEU A 23 4.15 3.84 5.02
C LEU A 23 3.40 3.08 3.93
N ALA A 24 2.62 2.08 4.33
CA ALA A 24 1.76 1.32 3.43
C ALA A 24 0.38 1.12 4.06
N ILE A 25 -0.68 1.37 3.28
CA ILE A 25 -2.07 1.14 3.67
C ILE A 25 -2.64 0.05 2.76
N THR A 26 -2.95 -1.10 3.35
CA THR A 26 -3.47 -2.26 2.62
C THR A 26 -4.97 -2.40 2.85
N LEU A 27 -5.74 -2.47 1.77
CA LEU A 27 -7.16 -2.80 1.80
C LEU A 27 -7.37 -4.23 1.34
N ARG A 28 -8.25 -4.95 2.03
CA ARG A 28 -8.69 -6.29 1.64
C ARG A 28 -10.17 -6.28 1.37
N LEU A 29 -10.54 -6.84 0.23
CA LEU A 29 -11.94 -7.04 -0.09
C LEU A 29 -12.52 -8.21 0.71
N PRO A 30 -13.78 -8.14 1.18
CA PRO A 30 -14.43 -9.26 1.84
C PRO A 30 -14.49 -10.49 0.93
N ASP A 31 -14.28 -11.68 1.51
CA ASP A 31 -14.39 -12.96 0.78
C ASP A 31 -15.81 -13.23 0.26
N THR A 32 -16.82 -12.54 0.81
CA THR A 32 -18.23 -12.69 0.45
C THR A 32 -18.62 -12.02 -0.87
N LEU A 33 -17.69 -11.33 -1.54
CA LEU A 33 -17.95 -10.75 -2.85
C LEU A 33 -18.16 -11.85 -3.89
N ALA A 34 -19.21 -11.71 -4.70
CA ALA A 34 -19.58 -12.71 -5.70
C ALA A 34 -18.66 -12.74 -6.92
N ARG A 35 -17.90 -11.67 -7.18
CA ARG A 35 -17.02 -11.54 -8.34
C ARG A 35 -15.87 -10.58 -8.07
N PRO A 36 -14.76 -10.68 -8.83
CA PRO A 36 -13.72 -9.66 -8.83
C PRO A 36 -14.26 -8.28 -9.21
N LEU A 37 -13.58 -7.23 -8.74
CA LEU A 37 -13.94 -5.84 -9.00
C LEU A 37 -12.91 -5.14 -9.90
N ASP A 38 -13.44 -4.35 -10.84
CA ASP A 38 -12.68 -3.41 -11.66
C ASP A 38 -13.04 -1.98 -11.22
N GLY A 39 -12.06 -1.08 -11.22
CA GLY A 39 -12.30 0.34 -10.98
C GLY A 39 -11.11 1.06 -10.35
N ARG A 40 -11.40 2.16 -9.66
CA ARG A 40 -10.41 2.98 -8.97
C ARG A 40 -10.74 3.05 -7.48
N LEU A 41 -9.82 2.57 -6.65
CA LEU A 41 -9.85 2.78 -5.21
C LEU A 41 -9.38 4.21 -4.92
N ILE A 42 -10.11 4.91 -4.06
CA ILE A 42 -9.75 6.25 -3.58
C ILE A 42 -9.54 6.17 -2.08
N LEU A 43 -8.33 6.50 -1.63
CA LEU A 43 -8.00 6.64 -0.22
C LEU A 43 -8.00 8.13 0.12
N LEU A 44 -8.82 8.51 1.10
CA LEU A 44 -8.91 9.87 1.63
C LEU A 44 -8.38 9.90 3.06
N ILE A 45 -7.46 10.81 3.36
CA ILE A 45 -6.97 11.04 4.72
C ILE A 45 -7.62 12.32 5.25
N ALA A 46 -8.55 12.16 6.18
CA ALA A 46 -9.23 13.27 6.83
C ALA A 46 -8.25 14.11 7.67
N THR A 47 -8.47 15.42 7.71
CA THR A 47 -7.73 16.34 8.57
C THR A 47 -8.31 16.36 9.98
N ASP A 48 -9.61 16.10 10.12
CA ASP A 48 -10.34 15.96 11.37
C ASP A 48 -11.57 15.04 11.23
N ASP A 49 -12.27 14.76 12.34
CA ASP A 49 -13.40 13.83 12.44
C ASP A 49 -14.78 14.53 12.35
N ARG A 50 -14.85 15.82 11.98
CA ARG A 50 -16.10 16.61 12.04
C ARG A 50 -17.02 16.36 10.86
N THR A 51 -16.46 16.12 9.67
CA THR A 51 -17.22 15.89 8.42
C THR A 51 -16.69 14.68 7.68
N GLU A 52 -17.52 14.08 6.81
CA GLU A 52 -17.07 12.97 5.98
C GLU A 52 -15.86 13.39 5.10
N PRO A 53 -14.79 12.58 4.98
CA PRO A 53 -13.54 12.98 4.32
C PRO A 53 -13.71 13.55 2.91
N ARG A 54 -14.68 13.05 2.12
CA ARG A 54 -14.95 13.55 0.76
C ARG A 54 -15.42 15.01 0.72
N PHE A 55 -15.93 15.55 1.83
CA PHE A 55 -16.33 16.95 1.95
C PHE A 55 -15.20 17.85 2.47
N GLN A 56 -14.03 17.28 2.76
CA GLN A 56 -12.83 18.00 3.19
C GLN A 56 -11.85 18.28 2.03
N LEU A 57 -12.21 17.87 0.80
CA LEU A 57 -11.43 18.18 -0.41
C LEU A 57 -11.79 19.56 -0.95
N SER A 58 -10.78 20.35 -1.32
CA SER A 58 -10.93 21.68 -1.90
C SER A 58 -9.71 22.07 -2.74
N ASP A 59 -9.81 23.19 -3.46
CA ASP A 59 -8.69 23.74 -4.26
C ASP A 59 -7.66 24.54 -3.43
N GLY A 60 -7.75 24.48 -2.09
CA GLY A 60 -6.88 25.20 -1.16
C GLY A 60 -5.77 24.33 -0.55
N PRO A 61 -4.73 24.96 0.05
CA PRO A 61 -3.62 24.24 0.68
C PRO A 61 -4.04 23.41 1.91
N GLU A 62 -5.16 23.76 2.53
CA GLU A 62 -5.72 23.07 3.71
C GLU A 62 -6.60 21.87 3.33
N THR A 63 -6.60 21.46 2.05
CA THR A 63 -7.37 20.30 1.58
C THR A 63 -6.91 18.99 2.22
N ALA A 64 -7.85 18.08 2.45
CA ALA A 64 -7.53 16.69 2.76
C ALA A 64 -6.70 16.05 1.63
N GLN A 65 -5.92 15.03 1.97
CA GLN A 65 -5.11 14.28 1.01
C GLN A 65 -5.91 13.15 0.38
N ALA A 66 -5.75 12.94 -0.93
CA ALA A 66 -6.43 11.90 -1.69
C ALA A 66 -5.43 11.13 -2.54
N PHE A 67 -5.55 9.80 -2.58
CA PHE A 67 -4.70 8.92 -3.38
C PHE A 67 -5.58 7.98 -4.20
N GLY A 68 -5.18 7.72 -5.45
CA GLY A 68 -5.92 6.87 -6.37
C GLY A 68 -5.14 5.64 -6.80
N LEU A 69 -5.74 4.46 -6.70
CA LEU A 69 -5.17 3.20 -7.17
C LEU A 69 -6.16 2.49 -8.10
N ASP A 70 -5.78 2.31 -9.37
CA ASP A 70 -6.55 1.51 -10.31
C ASP A 70 -6.41 0.02 -9.97
N VAL A 71 -7.52 -0.70 -10.09
CA VAL A 71 -7.59 -2.14 -9.89
C VAL A 71 -8.36 -2.79 -11.02
N GLU A 72 -7.81 -3.87 -11.55
CA GLU A 72 -8.44 -4.72 -12.58
C GLU A 72 -8.50 -6.13 -12.03
N GLY A 73 -9.70 -6.70 -11.96
CA GLY A 73 -9.95 -8.06 -11.48
C GLY A 73 -9.57 -8.28 -10.02
N LEU A 74 -9.72 -7.29 -9.13
CA LEU A 74 -9.40 -7.45 -7.72
C LEU A 74 -10.33 -8.48 -7.09
N ALA A 75 -9.78 -9.67 -6.83
CA ALA A 75 -10.53 -10.82 -6.35
C ALA A 75 -11.01 -10.66 -4.89
N PRO A 76 -12.08 -11.36 -4.48
CA PRO A 76 -12.44 -11.49 -3.07
C PRO A 76 -11.24 -12.00 -2.25
N GLY A 77 -11.00 -11.40 -1.08
CA GLY A 77 -9.86 -11.73 -0.22
C GLY A 77 -8.50 -11.20 -0.69
N ALA A 78 -8.40 -10.69 -1.92
CA ALA A 78 -7.19 -10.08 -2.42
C ALA A 78 -6.94 -8.71 -1.78
N ALA A 79 -5.67 -8.31 -1.76
CA ALA A 79 -5.21 -7.07 -1.19
C ALA A 79 -4.85 -6.05 -2.29
N ALA A 80 -5.17 -4.78 -2.04
CA ALA A 80 -4.66 -3.65 -2.79
C ALA A 80 -3.90 -2.73 -1.83
N THR A 81 -2.71 -2.29 -2.21
CA THR A 81 -1.80 -1.55 -1.30
C THR A 81 -1.51 -0.17 -1.85
N PHE A 82 -1.75 0.83 -1.01
CA PHE A 82 -1.25 2.19 -1.20
C PHE A 82 0.12 2.28 -0.52
N ASP A 83 1.18 2.38 -1.33
CA ASP A 83 2.55 2.60 -0.87
C ASP A 83 3.15 3.85 -1.53
N ALA A 84 4.44 4.10 -1.29
CA ALA A 84 5.14 5.28 -1.82
C ALA A 84 5.18 5.38 -3.36
N SER A 85 4.81 4.32 -4.09
CA SER A 85 4.70 4.35 -5.56
C SER A 85 3.35 4.85 -6.06
N VAL A 86 2.32 4.93 -5.21
CA VAL A 86 0.98 5.39 -5.59
C VAL A 86 0.93 6.92 -5.56
N PHE A 87 0.55 7.52 -6.68
CA PHE A 87 0.46 8.97 -6.86
C PHE A 87 -0.96 9.50 -6.57
N GLY A 88 -1.05 10.73 -6.06
CA GLY A 88 -2.29 11.41 -5.67
C GLY A 88 -2.12 12.92 -5.66
#